data_AF-A0A3C0YMR1-F1
#
_entry.id   AF-A0A3C0YMR1-F1
#
_cell.length_a   1.000
_cell.length_b   1.000
_cell.length_c   1.000
_cell.angle_alpha   90.00
_cell.angle_beta   90.00
_cell.angle_gamma   90.00
#
_symmetry.space_group_name_H-M   'P 1'
#
loop_
_entity.id
_entity.type
_entity.pdbx_description
1 polymer ?
#
loop_
_entity_poly.entity_id
_entity_poly.type
_entity_poly.pdbx_seq_one_letter_code
_entity_poly.pdbx_strand_id
1 'polypeptide(L)'
;YDNIGASFGRNRPATGFTMDLKNIVTLFPNGKKAKAILAPQLKDTALEKAIESLRQKGEIVAIDLFGNMNAIENNCDRILIQDANKAWKVKTV
;
A
#
# COMPACT_ATOMS: atom_id res chain seq x y z
N TYR A 1 19.18 -16.16 -28.31
CA TYR A 1 18.12 -16.59 -29.23
C TYR A 1 18.33 -15.88 -30.55
N ASP A 2 18.43 -16.67 -31.62
CA ASP A 2 19.02 -16.15 -32.86
C ASP A 2 17.99 -15.78 -33.90
N ASN A 3 16.81 -16.43 -33.90
CA ASN A 3 15.85 -16.36 -35.01
C ASN A 3 14.45 -15.80 -34.69
N ILE A 4 14.15 -15.42 -33.44
CA ILE A 4 12.81 -14.88 -33.09
C ILE A 4 12.53 -13.56 -33.84
N GLY A 5 13.56 -12.77 -34.14
CA GLY A 5 13.44 -11.54 -34.93
C GLY A 5 13.02 -11.76 -36.38
N ALA A 6 13.16 -12.97 -36.92
CA ALA A 6 12.74 -13.29 -38.29
C ALA A 6 11.22 -13.12 -38.49
N SER A 7 10.42 -13.45 -37.47
CA SER A 7 8.97 -13.21 -37.47
C SER A 7 8.58 -11.72 -37.52
N PHE A 8 9.54 -10.82 -37.28
CA PHE A 8 9.34 -9.37 -37.26
C PHE A 8 10.14 -8.65 -38.37
N GLY A 9 10.54 -9.38 -39.42
CA GLY A 9 11.10 -8.80 -40.65
C GLY A 9 12.61 -8.53 -40.65
N ARG A 10 13.32 -8.78 -39.54
CA ARG A 10 14.80 -8.73 -39.55
C ARG A 10 15.40 -9.69 -38.54
N ASN A 11 16.15 -10.65 -39.07
CA ASN A 11 16.87 -11.59 -38.23
C ASN A 11 18.05 -10.91 -37.52
N ARG A 12 18.09 -10.98 -36.19
CA ARG A 12 19.18 -10.45 -35.36
C ARG A 12 19.31 -11.32 -34.10
N PRO A 13 20.55 -11.65 -33.67
CA PRO A 13 20.77 -12.34 -32.41
C PRO A 13 20.36 -11.46 -31.24
N ALA A 14 19.80 -12.08 -30.21
CA ALA A 14 19.40 -11.41 -28.97
C ALA A 14 19.58 -12.36 -27.77
N THR A 15 19.62 -11.82 -26.55
CA THR A 15 19.75 -12.60 -25.31
C THR A 15 18.84 -12.03 -24.23
N GLY A 16 18.39 -12.89 -23.31
CA GLY A 16 17.46 -12.53 -22.24
C GLY A 16 17.13 -13.74 -21.36
N PHE A 17 16.42 -13.48 -20.28
CA PHE A 17 15.89 -14.51 -19.38
C PHE A 17 14.44 -14.20 -19.02
N THR A 18 13.72 -15.22 -18.58
CA THR A 18 12.36 -15.10 -18.05
C THR A 18 12.32 -15.75 -16.69
N MET A 19 11.44 -15.26 -15.83
CA MET A 19 11.27 -15.76 -14.47
C MET A 19 9.78 -15.73 -14.11
N ASP A 20 9.28 -16.80 -13.51
CA ASP A 20 7.91 -16.87 -13.01
C ASP A 20 7.82 -16.30 -11.60
N LEU A 21 7.48 -15.01 -11.50
CA LEU A 21 7.33 -14.33 -10.22
C LEU A 21 6.20 -14.92 -9.35
N LYS A 22 5.15 -15.51 -9.95
CA LYS A 22 4.05 -16.11 -9.16
C LYS A 22 4.56 -17.34 -8.42
N ASN A 23 5.28 -18.21 -9.13
CA ASN A 23 5.90 -19.39 -8.54
C ASN A 23 7.01 -19.03 -7.54
N ILE A 24 7.73 -17.94 -7.75
CA ILE A 24 8.76 -17.50 -6.80
C ILE A 24 8.16 -16.95 -5.51
N VAL A 25 7.07 -16.19 -5.58
CA VAL A 25 6.42 -15.63 -4.39
C VAL A 25 5.95 -16.74 -3.42
N THR A 26 5.59 -17.92 -3.92
CA THR A 26 5.18 -19.06 -3.06
C THR A 26 6.34 -19.70 -2.30
N LEU A 27 7.59 -19.47 -2.70
CA LEU A 27 8.79 -20.01 -2.05
C LEU A 27 9.22 -19.17 -0.84
N PHE A 28 8.68 -17.96 -0.67
CA PHE A 28 8.95 -17.11 0.49
C PHE A 28 7.93 -17.34 1.59
N PRO A 29 8.34 -17.25 2.88
CA PRO A 29 7.37 -17.25 3.96
C PRO A 29 6.41 -16.07 3.79
N ASN A 30 5.13 -16.29 4.09
CA ASN A 30 4.15 -15.21 4.12
C ASN A 30 4.61 -14.16 5.14
N GLY A 31 4.91 -12.96 4.67
CA GLY A 31 5.18 -11.82 5.53
C GLY A 31 3.96 -11.48 6.38
N LYS A 32 4.18 -10.95 7.60
CA LYS A 32 3.09 -10.37 8.37
C LYS A 32 2.50 -9.21 7.57
N LYS A 33 1.20 -9.27 7.27
CA LYS A 33 0.50 -8.14 6.66
C LYS A 33 0.59 -6.96 7.62
N ALA A 34 1.17 -5.86 7.15
CA ALA A 34 1.19 -4.61 7.90
C ALA A 34 -0.25 -4.19 8.21
N LYS A 35 -0.48 -3.74 9.44
CA LYS A 35 -1.76 -3.19 9.87
C LYS A 35 -1.80 -1.70 9.56
N ALA A 36 -2.96 -1.25 9.10
CA ALA A 36 -3.15 0.14 8.71
C ALA A 36 -3.65 1.01 9.87
N ILE A 37 -3.60 2.32 9.65
CA ILE A 37 -4.24 3.35 10.47
C ILE A 37 -5.52 3.75 9.73
N LEU A 38 -6.69 3.66 10.39
CA LEU A 38 -7.95 4.13 9.84
C LEU A 38 -8.13 5.62 10.16
N ALA A 39 -8.24 6.45 9.14
CA ALA A 39 -8.49 7.89 9.26
C ALA A 39 -9.94 8.22 8.89
N PRO A 40 -10.58 9.20 9.56
CA PRO A 40 -11.90 9.66 9.19
C PRO A 40 -11.87 10.41 7.84
N GLN A 41 -13.00 10.47 7.14
CA GLN A 41 -13.16 11.35 5.99
C GLN A 41 -13.72 12.71 6.43
N LEU A 42 -12.85 13.72 6.53
CA LEU A 42 -13.24 15.11 6.83
C LEU A 42 -12.56 16.07 5.86
N LYS A 43 -13.20 17.20 5.57
CA LYS A 43 -12.57 18.33 4.86
C LYS A 43 -11.74 19.15 5.85
N ASP A 44 -10.55 18.66 6.18
CA ASP A 44 -9.60 19.31 7.10
C ASP A 44 -8.17 19.23 6.54
N THR A 45 -7.57 20.39 6.29
CA THR A 45 -6.20 20.47 5.74
C THR A 45 -5.14 19.95 6.73
N ALA A 46 -5.40 20.03 8.04
CA ALA A 46 -4.52 19.46 9.05
C ALA A 46 -4.57 17.93 9.04
N LEU A 47 -5.75 17.36 8.78
CA LEU A 47 -5.93 15.91 8.61
C LEU A 47 -5.18 15.41 7.38
N GLU A 48 -5.33 16.09 6.24
CA GLU A 48 -4.64 15.74 5.00
C GLU A 48 -3.11 15.72 5.19
N LYS A 49 -2.56 16.75 5.85
CA LYS A 49 -1.12 16.80 6.18
C LYS A 49 -0.69 15.69 7.13
N ALA A 50 -1.52 15.34 8.13
CA ALA A 50 -1.22 14.24 9.04
C ALA A 50 -1.19 12.90 8.29
N ILE A 51 -2.17 12.66 7.40
CA ILE A 51 -2.23 11.47 6.55
C ILE A 51 -0.99 11.38 5.65
N GLU A 52 -0.61 12.49 5.00
CA GLU A 52 0.57 12.53 4.14
C GLU A 52 1.86 12.25 4.92
N SER A 53 2.03 12.88 6.09
CA SER A 53 3.20 12.66 6.96
C SER A 53 3.31 11.21 7.42
N LEU A 54 2.19 10.56 7.77
CA LEU A 54 2.16 9.14 8.13
C LEU A 54 2.59 8.26 6.94
N ARG A 55 2.04 8.52 5.76
CA ARG A 55 2.41 7.78 4.53
C ARG A 55 3.88 7.94 4.17
N GLN A 56 4.44 9.15 4.30
CA GLN A 56 5.87 9.40 4.09
C GLN A 56 6.76 8.64 5.09
N LYS A 57 6.25 8.32 6.29
CA LYS A 57 6.94 7.47 7.28
C LYS A 57 6.79 5.97 7.02
N GLY A 58 6.12 5.57 5.93
CA GLY A 58 5.88 4.17 5.57
C GLY A 58 4.64 3.56 6.22
N GLU A 59 3.81 4.35 6.90
CA GLU A 59 2.55 3.87 7.45
C GLU A 59 1.50 3.70 6.34
N ILE A 60 0.68 2.65 6.48
CA ILE A 60 -0.50 2.47 5.62
C ILE A 60 -1.66 3.22 6.27
N VAL A 61 -2.23 4.20 5.56
CA VAL A 61 -3.38 4.97 6.03
C VAL A 61 -4.57 4.76 5.12
N ALA A 62 -5.61 4.11 5.65
CA ALA A 62 -6.90 3.89 5.00
C ALA A 62 -7.89 4.99 5.43
N ILE A 63 -8.74 5.43 4.50
CA ILE A 63 -9.76 6.46 4.79
C ILE A 63 -11.10 5.75 4.95
N ASP A 64 -11.77 6.01 6.08
CA ASP A 64 -13.15 5.59 6.31
C ASP A 64 -14.10 6.45 5.46
N LEU A 65 -14.50 5.91 4.31
CA LEU A 65 -15.39 6.59 3.36
C LEU A 65 -16.86 6.64 3.81
N PHE A 66 -17.24 5.85 4.82
CA PHE A 66 -18.63 5.74 5.28
C PHE A 66 -18.84 6.33 6.69
N GLY A 67 -17.76 6.63 7.40
CA GLY A 67 -17.77 7.21 8.75
C GLY A 67 -18.11 6.22 9.86
N ASN A 68 -18.23 4.94 9.56
CA ASN A 68 -18.59 3.88 10.50
C ASN A 68 -17.83 2.56 10.25
N MET A 69 -16.72 2.59 9.51
CA MET A 69 -15.93 1.37 9.28
C MET A 69 -15.29 0.91 10.59
N ASN A 70 -15.40 -0.40 10.87
CA ASN A 70 -14.68 -1.00 11.97
C ASN A 70 -13.20 -1.18 11.61
N ALA A 71 -12.30 -0.64 12.43
CA ALA A 71 -10.87 -0.70 12.16
C ALA A 71 -10.33 -2.14 12.09
N ILE A 72 -10.71 -3.01 13.03
CA ILE A 72 -10.20 -4.39 13.12
C ILE A 72 -10.63 -5.21 11.89
N GLU A 73 -11.91 -5.11 11.50
CA GLU A 73 -12.46 -5.78 10.33
C GLU A 73 -11.79 -5.32 9.02
N ASN A 74 -11.31 -4.07 8.98
CA ASN A 74 -10.61 -3.47 7.84
C ASN A 74 -9.07 -3.58 7.94
N ASN A 75 -8.56 -4.55 8.71
CA ASN A 75 -7.13 -4.80 8.88
C ASN A 75 -6.33 -3.58 9.40
N CYS A 76 -6.98 -2.71 10.17
CA CYS A 76 -6.37 -1.60 10.90
C CYS A 76 -6.21 -1.98 12.38
N ASP A 77 -5.09 -1.59 12.99
CA ASP A 77 -4.85 -1.74 14.44
C ASP A 77 -4.80 -0.39 15.17
N ARG A 78 -4.90 0.68 14.39
CA ARG A 78 -4.78 2.07 14.84
C ARG A 78 -5.82 2.92 14.14
N ILE A 79 -6.20 4.00 14.79
CA ILE A 79 -7.11 5.03 14.27
C ILE A 79 -6.46 6.40 14.39
N LEU A 80 -6.79 7.30 13.47
CA LEU A 80 -6.40 8.70 13.53
C LEU A 80 -7.53 9.51 14.17
N ILE A 81 -7.26 10.11 15.33
CA ILE A 81 -8.23 10.89 16.10
C ILE A 81 -7.74 12.32 16.28
N GLN A 82 -8.67 13.26 16.44
CA GLN A 82 -8.36 14.63 16.80
C GLN A 82 -8.41 14.78 18.32
N ASP A 83 -7.36 15.34 18.91
CA ASP A 83 -7.29 15.60 20.35
C ASP A 83 -7.98 16.92 20.76
N ALA A 84 -7.99 17.22 22.06
CA ALA A 84 -8.59 18.43 22.60
C ALA A 84 -7.95 19.74 22.07
N ASN A 85 -6.70 19.68 21.59
CA ASN A 85 -5.98 20.81 21.01
C ASN A 85 -6.15 20.88 19.48
N LYS A 86 -7.09 20.12 18.91
CA LYS A 86 -7.31 19.98 17.47
C LYS A 86 -6.14 19.37 16.70
N ALA A 87 -5.21 18.69 17.39
CA ALA A 87 -4.10 17.99 16.76
C ALA A 87 -4.47 16.55 16.42
N TRP A 88 -4.07 16.10 15.23
CA TRP A 88 -4.30 14.72 14.78
C TRP A 88 -3.27 13.77 15.37
N LYS A 89 -3.74 12.70 16.03
CA LYS A 89 -2.92 11.70 16.73
C LYS A 89 -3.36 10.29 16.41
N VAL A 90 -2.38 9.39 16.32
CA VAL A 90 -2.60 7.96 16.16
C VAL A 90 -2.91 7.35 17.52
N LYS A 91 -3.99 6.57 17.59
CA LYS A 91 -4.40 5.82 18.78
C LYS A 91 -4.57 4.34 18.40
N THR A 92 -4.04 3.43 19.21
CA THR A 92 -4.29 1.99 19.07
C THR A 92 -5.77 1.69 19.37
N VAL A 93 -6.36 0.83 18.55
CA VAL A 93 -7.76 0.39 18.69
C VAL A 93 -7.93 -0.49 19.92
#